data_AF-A0A978UZK4-F1
#
_entry.id   AF-A0A978UZK4-F1
#
_cell.length_a   1.000
_cell.length_b   1.000
_cell.length_c   1.000
_cell.angle_alpha   90.00
_cell.angle_beta   90.00
_cell.angle_gamma   90.00
#
_symmetry.space_group_name_H-M   'P 1'
#
loop_
_entity.id
_entity.type
_entity.pdbx_description
1 polymer ?
#
loop_
_entity_poly.entity_id
_entity_poly.type
_entity_poly.pdbx_seq_one_letter_code
_entity_poly.pdbx_strand_id
1 'polypeptide(L)'
;MAKTAEEEHPVKAFGWAATDSSGLLSPFKFSRRHEIVGIVTEVGSKVQKCKVGGKVGVGCLVGACDSCNFYVNDLENSCQKVIWTYGFKYHDGTITDGGYSDSMVADQHYVVLIPDSLPLDAGAPLLCAGITVYRPLWYFGLDKPGMNVGIVGLGGLGHLAVKFVKAMGVNVTVISTSISKKKEAIQQLGADSFLVSRDKDHMEVVWFFFFFFG
;
A
#
# COMPACT_ATOMS: atom_id res chain seq x y z
N MET A 1 5.00 7.55 -35.57
CA MET A 1 5.24 7.92 -34.16
C MET A 1 3.94 7.70 -33.43
N ALA A 2 3.94 6.97 -32.32
CA ALA A 2 2.77 6.89 -31.46
C ALA A 2 2.51 8.29 -30.88
N LYS A 3 1.25 8.72 -30.84
CA LYS A 3 0.87 9.98 -30.19
C LYS A 3 1.16 9.87 -28.70
N THR A 4 1.55 10.97 -28.05
CA THR A 4 1.72 10.94 -26.59
C THR A 4 0.38 10.76 -25.91
N ALA A 5 0.36 10.28 -24.67
CA ALA A 5 -0.88 10.11 -23.92
C ALA A 5 -1.65 11.44 -23.77
N GLU A 6 -0.93 12.58 -23.70
CA GLU A 6 -1.56 13.91 -23.66
C GLU A 6 -2.19 14.31 -25.01
N GLU A 7 -1.68 13.78 -26.13
CA GLU A 7 -2.24 14.01 -27.47
C GLU A 7 -3.46 13.10 -27.75
N GLU A 8 -3.51 11.89 -27.18
CA GLU A 8 -4.64 10.97 -27.32
C GLU A 8 -5.77 11.29 -26.33
N HIS A 9 -5.44 11.84 -25.17
CA HIS A 9 -6.38 12.20 -24.12
C HIS A 9 -6.20 13.67 -23.68
N PRO A 10 -6.54 14.65 -24.55
CA PRO A 10 -6.31 16.08 -24.28
C PRO A 10 -7.18 16.62 -23.13
N VAL A 11 -8.19 15.86 -22.71
CA VAL A 11 -9.08 16.22 -21.62
C VAL A 11 -8.41 15.84 -20.30
N LYS A 12 -7.84 16.83 -19.61
CA LYS A 12 -7.43 16.66 -18.21
C LYS A 12 -8.63 16.13 -17.41
N ALA A 13 -8.44 15.03 -16.68
CA ALA A 13 -9.47 14.49 -15.80
C ALA A 13 -9.73 15.48 -14.65
N PHE A 14 -10.77 16.30 -14.79
CA PHE A 14 -11.24 17.18 -13.73
C PHE A 14 -12.30 16.43 -12.92
N GLY A 15 -11.96 16.07 -11.69
CA GLY A 15 -12.97 15.74 -10.70
C GLY A 15 -13.60 17.03 -10.17
N TRP A 16 -14.83 16.96 -9.68
CA TRP A 16 -15.42 18.04 -8.90
C TRP A 16 -15.57 17.54 -7.47
N ALA A 17 -14.93 18.23 -6.52
CA ALA A 17 -15.01 17.87 -5.11
C ALA A 17 -15.20 19.13 -4.27
N ALA A 18 -15.97 19.01 -3.19
CA ALA A 18 -16.05 20.07 -2.19
C ALA A 18 -14.70 20.13 -1.47
N THR A 19 -14.04 21.29 -1.53
CA THR A 19 -12.76 21.52 -0.85
C THR A 19 -12.94 21.97 0.60
N ASP A 20 -14.18 22.31 0.98
CA ASP A 20 -14.58 22.74 2.31
C ASP A 20 -16.08 22.44 2.53
N SER A 21 -16.61 22.86 3.68
CA SER A 21 -18.01 22.67 4.06
C SER A 21 -18.99 23.60 3.33
N SER A 22 -18.54 24.47 2.42
CA SER A 22 -19.41 25.43 1.71
C SER A 22 -20.33 24.76 0.69
N GLY A 23 -20.04 23.52 0.29
CA GLY A 23 -20.74 22.83 -0.79
C GLY A 23 -20.38 23.34 -2.19
N LEU A 24 -19.45 24.30 -2.30
CA LEU A 24 -18.93 24.75 -3.59
C LEU A 24 -18.00 23.68 -4.15
N LEU A 25 -18.41 23.08 -5.28
CA LEU A 25 -17.57 22.17 -6.02
C LEU A 25 -16.55 22.97 -6.84
N SER A 26 -15.26 22.70 -6.64
CA SER A 26 -14.20 23.27 -7.46
C SER A 26 -13.55 22.19 -8.34
N PRO A 27 -12.96 22.55 -9.50
CA PRO A 27 -12.17 21.63 -10.30
C PRO A 27 -11.03 21.08 -9.45
N PHE A 28 -11.12 19.79 -9.12
CA PHE A 28 -10.16 19.08 -8.32
C PHE A 28 -9.23 18.29 -9.25
N LYS A 29 -7.93 18.57 -9.20
CA LYS A 29 -6.91 17.73 -9.84
C LYS A 29 -6.85 16.41 -9.07
N PHE A 30 -7.40 15.36 -9.66
CA PHE A 30 -7.48 14.06 -9.03
C PHE A 30 -6.23 13.23 -9.30
N SER A 31 -5.13 13.57 -8.62
CA SER A 31 -3.85 12.82 -8.67
C SER A 31 -3.68 11.88 -7.46
N ARG A 32 -4.75 11.60 -6.70
CA ARG A 32 -4.68 10.89 -5.41
C ARG A 32 -4.56 9.37 -5.58
N ARG A 33 -3.34 8.88 -5.84
CA ARG A 33 -2.96 7.46 -5.74
C ARG A 33 -1.53 7.34 -5.26
N HIS A 34 -1.29 6.40 -4.35
CA HIS A 34 0.04 6.12 -3.78
C HIS A 34 0.43 4.62 -3.88
N GLU A 35 -0.26 3.89 -4.75
CA GLU A 35 0.02 2.49 -5.11
C GLU A 35 0.44 2.49 -6.59
N ILE A 36 1.66 2.93 -6.86
CA ILE A 36 2.10 3.34 -8.20
C ILE A 36 3.11 2.33 -8.71
N VAL A 37 2.89 1.80 -9.91
CA VAL A 37 3.77 0.85 -10.58
C VAL A 37 3.98 1.29 -12.02
N GLY A 38 5.16 1.03 -12.57
CA GLY A 38 5.46 1.44 -13.93
C GLY A 38 6.78 0.92 -14.45
N ILE A 39 7.13 1.40 -15.64
CA ILE A 39 8.39 1.12 -16.31
C ILE A 39 9.22 2.39 -16.31
N VAL A 40 10.50 2.27 -15.95
CA VAL A 40 11.42 3.41 -15.96
C VAL A 40 11.68 3.88 -17.38
N THR A 41 11.39 5.15 -17.65
CA THR A 41 11.64 5.80 -18.96
C THR A 41 12.93 6.61 -18.96
N GLU A 42 13.30 7.21 -17.83
CA GLU A 42 14.50 8.02 -17.66
C GLU A 42 15.10 7.83 -16.25
N VAL A 43 16.43 7.99 -16.12
CA VAL A 43 17.13 7.96 -14.83
C VAL A 43 18.13 9.12 -14.75
N GLY A 44 18.25 9.71 -13.56
CA GLY A 44 19.26 10.75 -13.31
C GLY A 44 20.69 10.20 -13.39
N SER A 45 21.66 11.07 -13.69
CA SER A 45 23.06 10.68 -13.95
C SER A 45 23.77 9.97 -12.79
N LYS A 46 23.27 10.12 -11.56
CA LYS A 46 23.81 9.48 -10.34
C LYS A 46 22.97 8.30 -9.84
N VAL A 47 21.89 7.95 -10.55
CA VAL A 47 21.01 6.84 -10.15
C VAL A 47 21.70 5.51 -10.48
N GLN A 48 21.71 4.60 -9.50
CA GLN A 48 22.30 3.26 -9.66
C GLN A 48 21.30 2.13 -9.41
N LYS A 49 20.24 2.40 -8.64
CA LYS A 49 19.27 1.39 -8.19
C LYS A 49 18.41 0.82 -9.32
N CYS A 50 18.01 1.66 -10.28
CA CYS A 50 17.14 1.27 -11.39
C CYS A 50 17.74 1.69 -12.74
N LYS A 51 17.22 1.09 -13.81
CA LYS A 51 17.64 1.34 -15.20
C LYS A 51 16.40 1.49 -16.08
N VAL A 52 16.55 2.19 -17.20
CA VAL A 52 15.51 2.32 -18.23
C VAL A 52 15.02 0.93 -18.66
N GLY A 53 13.70 0.77 -18.74
CA GLY A 53 13.03 -0.51 -19.02
C GLY A 53 12.75 -1.37 -17.78
N GLY A 54 13.30 -1.05 -16.61
CA GLY A 54 13.06 -1.79 -15.37
C GLY A 54 11.66 -1.56 -14.79
N LYS A 55 11.09 -2.59 -14.15
CA LYS A 55 9.84 -2.51 -13.40
C LYS A 55 10.08 -1.90 -12.02
N VAL A 56 9.32 -0.87 -11.69
CA VAL A 56 9.46 -0.13 -10.42
C VAL A 56 8.11 0.23 -9.82
N GLY A 57 8.11 0.52 -8.52
CA GLY A 57 6.97 1.07 -7.82
C GLY A 57 7.32 2.20 -6.87
N VAL A 58 6.32 3.00 -6.54
CA VAL A 58 6.40 4.07 -5.53
C VAL A 58 5.19 3.96 -4.61
N GLY A 59 5.46 3.94 -3.30
CA GLY A 59 4.45 3.78 -2.26
C GLY A 59 3.91 5.12 -1.75
N CYS A 60 3.64 5.17 -0.45
CA CYS A 60 3.05 6.34 0.22
C CYS A 60 4.00 7.53 0.43
N LEU A 61 5.32 7.29 0.37
CA LEU A 61 6.34 8.27 0.71
C LEU A 61 7.18 8.58 -0.53
N VAL A 62 7.54 9.86 -0.67
CA VAL A 62 8.44 10.34 -1.73
C VAL A 62 9.59 11.20 -1.18
N GLY A 63 9.62 11.45 0.13
CA GLY A 63 10.64 12.26 0.78
C GLY A 63 10.54 12.19 2.31
N ALA A 64 11.61 12.59 2.99
CA ALA A 64 11.69 12.66 4.45
C ALA A 64 12.79 13.65 4.88
N CYS A 65 13.11 13.69 6.18
CA CYS A 65 14.38 14.25 6.65
C CYS A 65 15.53 13.38 6.10
N ASP A 66 16.72 13.94 5.87
CA ASP A 66 17.90 13.14 5.46
C ASP A 66 18.87 12.85 6.62
N SER A 67 18.48 13.13 7.86
CA SER A 67 19.44 13.20 8.97
C SER A 67 18.90 12.81 10.36
N CYS A 68 17.60 12.59 10.51
CA CYS A 68 17.02 12.26 11.81
C CYS A 68 17.17 10.77 12.11
N ASN A 69 17.13 10.39 13.39
CA ASN A 69 17.35 9.00 13.83
C ASN A 69 16.43 8.00 13.13
N PHE A 70 15.19 8.37 12.81
CA PHE A 70 14.28 7.50 12.07
C PHE A 70 14.77 7.22 10.65
N TYR A 71 15.30 8.23 9.95
CA TYR A 71 15.84 8.07 8.61
C TYR A 71 17.09 7.18 8.61
N VAL A 72 18.01 7.40 9.55
CA VAL A 72 19.24 6.61 9.68
C VAL A 72 18.98 5.13 10.00
N ASN A 73 17.79 4.80 10.51
CA ASN A 73 17.40 3.43 10.86
C ASN A 73 16.36 2.83 9.89
N ASP A 74 16.22 3.37 8.67
CA ASP A 74 15.24 2.90 7.66
C ASP A 74 13.79 2.87 8.16
N LEU A 75 13.42 3.90 8.95
CA LEU A 75 12.08 4.13 9.53
C LEU A 75 11.52 5.48 9.09
N GLU A 76 11.71 5.86 7.83
CA GLU A 76 11.32 7.15 7.27
C GLU A 76 9.82 7.42 7.43
N ASN A 77 9.00 6.37 7.49
CA ASN A 77 7.56 6.44 7.76
C ASN A 77 7.23 7.01 9.16
N SER A 78 8.19 7.03 10.09
CA SER A 78 8.07 7.62 11.42
C SER A 78 8.76 8.98 11.53
N CYS A 79 9.31 9.50 10.44
CA CYS A 79 9.90 10.83 10.40
C CYS A 79 8.82 11.92 10.54
N GLN A 80 9.09 12.94 11.35
CA GLN A 80 8.18 14.10 11.49
C GLN A 80 8.12 14.98 10.23
N LYS A 81 9.14 14.92 9.37
CA LYS A 81 9.25 15.68 8.12
C LYS A 81 9.02 14.80 6.89
N VAL A 82 8.14 13.82 7.01
CA VAL A 82 7.77 12.93 5.92
C VAL A 82 7.02 13.70 4.82
N ILE A 83 7.32 13.38 3.55
CA ILE A 83 6.64 13.93 2.38
C ILE A 83 5.86 12.81 1.70
N TRP A 84 4.54 12.96 1.68
CA TRP A 84 3.64 11.98 1.08
C TRP A 84 3.51 12.17 -0.43
N THR A 85 3.20 11.08 -1.10
CA THR A 85 3.12 10.97 -2.57
C THR A 85 2.16 11.97 -3.24
N TYR A 86 1.15 12.48 -2.54
CA TYR A 86 0.29 13.54 -3.07
C TYR A 86 -0.13 14.54 -1.99
N GLY A 87 -0.34 15.80 -2.41
CA GLY A 87 -0.92 16.85 -1.57
C GLY A 87 0.02 17.46 -0.53
N PHE A 88 1.32 17.15 -0.59
CA PHE A 88 2.34 17.69 0.31
C PHE A 88 3.33 18.57 -0.47
N LYS A 89 4.02 19.47 0.23
CA LYS A 89 5.09 20.25 -0.39
C LYS A 89 6.36 19.40 -0.50
N TYR A 90 6.90 19.31 -1.70
CA TYR A 90 8.21 18.72 -1.95
C TYR A 90 9.34 19.70 -1.58
N HIS A 91 10.59 19.24 -1.65
CA HIS A 91 11.77 20.05 -1.27
C HIS A 91 11.94 21.33 -2.10
N ASP A 92 11.47 21.33 -3.35
CA ASP A 92 11.51 22.48 -4.27
C ASP A 92 10.32 23.44 -4.10
N GLY A 93 9.40 23.15 -3.17
CA GLY A 93 8.20 23.94 -2.89
C GLY A 93 6.99 23.60 -3.75
N THR A 94 7.11 22.70 -4.73
CA THR A 94 5.98 22.21 -5.52
C THR A 94 5.06 21.30 -4.70
N ILE A 95 3.81 21.14 -5.14
CA ILE A 95 2.88 20.18 -4.52
C ILE A 95 3.04 18.82 -5.18
N THR A 96 3.20 17.78 -4.38
CA THR A 96 3.29 16.40 -4.86
C THR A 96 1.99 15.97 -5.51
N ASP A 97 2.11 15.35 -6.67
CA ASP A 97 1.02 14.72 -7.41
C ASP A 97 1.25 13.20 -7.44
N GLY A 98 0.23 12.42 -7.11
CA GLY A 98 0.32 10.96 -7.08
C GLY A 98 0.00 10.32 -8.42
N GLY A 99 -0.11 8.99 -8.42
CA GLY A 99 -0.07 8.17 -9.64
C GLY A 99 -1.37 8.03 -10.43
N TYR A 100 -2.35 8.90 -10.24
CA TYR A 100 -3.40 9.08 -11.25
C TYR A 100 -2.93 10.08 -12.30
N SER A 101 -1.83 9.71 -12.95
CA SER A 101 -1.10 10.42 -13.99
C SER A 101 -0.52 9.40 -14.95
N ASP A 102 -0.13 9.85 -16.15
CA ASP A 102 0.58 9.04 -17.14
C ASP A 102 2.04 8.79 -16.76
N SER A 103 2.63 9.69 -15.98
CA SER A 103 4.03 9.71 -15.61
C SER A 103 4.21 10.13 -14.15
N MET A 104 5.35 9.71 -13.57
CA MET A 104 5.76 10.07 -12.23
C MET A 104 7.28 10.23 -12.17
N VAL A 105 7.74 11.19 -11.38
CA VAL A 105 9.15 11.36 -11.01
C VAL A 105 9.27 11.20 -9.51
N ALA A 106 10.21 10.37 -9.06
CA ALA A 106 10.47 10.13 -7.65
C ALA A 106 11.98 9.94 -7.42
N ASP A 107 12.45 10.28 -6.22
CA ASP A 107 13.83 10.01 -5.83
C ASP A 107 14.09 8.49 -5.73
N GLN A 108 15.26 8.03 -6.18
CA GLN A 108 15.60 6.60 -6.24
C GLN A 108 15.52 5.89 -4.89
N HIS A 109 15.65 6.62 -3.77
CA HIS A 109 15.52 6.07 -2.42
C HIS A 109 14.11 5.49 -2.21
N TYR A 110 13.08 6.22 -2.64
CA TYR A 110 11.66 5.87 -2.46
C TYR A 110 11.09 5.00 -3.60
N VAL A 111 11.88 4.73 -4.63
CA VAL A 111 11.54 3.81 -5.71
C VAL A 111 11.87 2.38 -5.29
N VAL A 112 10.91 1.46 -5.32
CA VAL A 112 11.14 0.02 -5.09
C VAL A 112 11.25 -0.73 -6.41
N LEU A 113 12.13 -1.73 -6.46
CA LEU A 113 12.24 -2.61 -7.62
C LEU A 113 11.15 -3.68 -7.57
N ILE A 114 10.44 -3.88 -8.67
CA ILE A 114 9.42 -4.92 -8.77
C ILE A 114 10.04 -6.13 -9.47
N PRO A 115 10.01 -7.33 -8.88
CA PRO A 115 10.52 -8.54 -9.52
C PRO A 115 9.84 -8.81 -10.86
N ASP A 116 10.59 -9.31 -11.85
CA ASP A 116 10.03 -9.60 -13.17
C ASP A 116 8.90 -10.62 -13.15
N SER A 117 8.95 -11.55 -12.19
CA SER A 117 7.94 -12.58 -11.94
C SER A 117 6.65 -12.04 -11.33
N LEU A 118 6.62 -10.79 -10.85
CA LEU A 118 5.44 -10.17 -10.26
C LEU A 118 4.73 -9.29 -11.31
N PRO A 119 3.47 -9.60 -11.67
CA PRO A 119 2.66 -8.71 -12.48
C PRO A 119 2.49 -7.34 -11.80
N LEU A 120 2.58 -6.25 -12.58
CA LEU A 120 2.54 -4.88 -12.05
C LEU A 120 1.22 -4.57 -11.36
N ASP A 121 0.10 -4.98 -11.97
CA ASP A 121 -1.25 -4.84 -11.44
C ASP A 121 -1.43 -5.55 -10.08
N ALA A 122 -0.84 -6.73 -9.92
CA ALA A 122 -0.82 -7.46 -8.65
C ALA A 122 0.16 -6.86 -7.62
N GLY A 123 1.22 -6.19 -8.08
CA GLY A 123 2.22 -5.54 -7.23
C GLY A 123 1.78 -4.21 -6.63
N ALA A 124 0.93 -3.44 -7.33
CA ALA A 124 0.52 -2.11 -6.88
C ALA A 124 -0.10 -2.09 -5.47
N PRO A 125 -1.05 -2.97 -5.10
CA PRO A 125 -1.62 -2.99 -3.75
C PRO A 125 -0.62 -3.33 -2.65
N LEU A 126 0.53 -3.93 -2.99
CA LEU A 126 1.55 -4.29 -2.01
C LEU A 126 2.28 -3.06 -1.46
N LEU A 127 2.30 -1.97 -2.23
CA LEU A 127 3.03 -0.74 -1.90
C LEU A 127 2.37 0.11 -0.79
N CYS A 128 1.11 -0.19 -0.46
CA CYS A 128 0.40 0.39 0.67
C CYS A 128 -0.18 -0.68 1.58
N ALA A 129 -1.24 -1.36 1.15
CA ALA A 129 -1.90 -2.36 1.98
C ALA A 129 -0.96 -3.52 2.34
N GLY A 130 -0.13 -3.97 1.39
CA GLY A 130 0.81 -5.08 1.62
C GLY A 130 1.87 -4.79 2.67
N ILE A 131 2.63 -3.70 2.52
CA ILE A 131 3.64 -3.32 3.51
C ILE A 131 3.03 -2.99 4.88
N THR A 132 1.81 -2.41 4.89
CA THR A 132 1.07 -2.09 6.11
C THR A 132 0.82 -3.34 6.95
N VAL A 133 0.46 -4.46 6.33
CA VAL A 133 0.23 -5.73 7.05
C VAL A 133 1.52 -6.54 7.26
N TYR A 134 2.44 -6.50 6.30
CA TYR A 134 3.69 -7.26 6.37
C TYR A 134 4.62 -6.75 7.48
N ARG A 135 4.77 -5.42 7.61
CA ARG A 135 5.69 -4.80 8.57
C ARG A 135 5.43 -5.25 10.02
N PRO A 136 4.22 -5.17 10.57
CA PRO A 136 3.97 -5.64 11.93
C PRO A 136 4.13 -7.15 12.08
N LEU A 137 3.72 -7.97 11.09
CA LEU A 137 3.92 -9.42 11.15
C LEU A 137 5.40 -9.76 11.38
N TRP A 138 6.29 -9.13 10.61
CA TRP A 138 7.73 -9.30 10.76
C TRP A 138 8.26 -8.66 12.05
N TYR A 139 7.88 -7.41 12.35
CA TYR A 139 8.42 -6.64 13.48
C TYR A 139 8.11 -7.29 14.84
N PHE A 140 6.92 -7.87 14.98
CA PHE A 140 6.50 -8.58 16.20
C PHE A 140 6.84 -10.08 16.18
N GLY A 141 7.51 -10.57 15.12
CA GLY A 141 7.93 -11.97 14.99
C GLY A 141 6.76 -12.96 14.92
N LEU A 142 5.67 -12.57 14.24
CA LEU A 142 4.44 -13.35 14.05
C LEU A 142 4.52 -14.28 12.83
N ASP A 143 5.70 -14.41 12.25
CA ASP A 143 6.06 -15.23 11.09
C ASP A 143 6.64 -16.60 11.50
N LYS A 144 6.62 -16.93 12.80
CA LYS A 144 7.23 -18.17 13.31
C LYS A 144 6.29 -19.37 13.22
N PRO A 145 6.80 -20.57 12.86
CA PRO A 145 6.01 -21.80 12.84
C PRO A 145 5.33 -22.09 14.18
N GLY A 146 4.09 -22.59 14.12
CA GLY A 146 3.29 -22.95 15.31
C GLY A 146 2.54 -21.78 15.95
N MET A 147 2.73 -20.56 15.47
CA MET A 147 1.90 -19.43 15.89
C MET A 147 0.50 -19.50 15.28
N ASN A 148 -0.45 -18.85 15.95
CA ASN A 148 -1.81 -18.67 15.46
C ASN A 148 -2.09 -17.16 15.41
N VAL A 149 -2.52 -16.65 14.26
CA VAL A 149 -2.75 -15.22 14.02
C VAL A 149 -4.22 -14.97 13.67
N GLY A 150 -4.83 -14.02 14.37
CA GLY A 150 -6.21 -13.59 14.12
C GLY A 150 -6.24 -12.33 13.24
N ILE A 151 -7.01 -12.37 12.15
CA ILE A 151 -7.21 -11.23 11.26
C ILE A 151 -8.64 -10.75 11.39
N VAL A 152 -8.82 -9.53 11.92
CA VAL A 152 -10.14 -8.92 12.11
C VAL A 152 -10.51 -8.11 10.87
N GLY A 153 -11.58 -8.52 10.20
CA GLY A 153 -12.09 -7.89 8.99
C GLY A 153 -11.44 -8.43 7.71
N LEU A 154 -12.28 -8.69 6.70
CA LEU A 154 -11.85 -9.20 5.40
C LEU A 154 -12.13 -8.15 4.32
N GLY A 155 -11.18 -7.23 4.16
CA GLY A 155 -11.18 -6.15 3.17
C GLY A 155 -9.83 -6.04 2.44
N GLY A 156 -9.46 -4.82 2.01
CA GLY A 156 -8.20 -4.57 1.28
C GLY A 156 -6.95 -5.02 2.04
N LEU A 157 -6.80 -4.65 3.31
CA LEU A 157 -5.67 -5.08 4.13
C LEU A 157 -5.83 -6.55 4.57
N GLY A 158 -7.02 -6.91 5.05
CA GLY A 158 -7.28 -8.23 5.63
C GLY A 158 -7.00 -9.39 4.68
N HIS A 159 -7.37 -9.28 3.39
CA HIS A 159 -7.09 -10.36 2.44
C HIS A 159 -5.59 -10.54 2.14
N LEU A 160 -4.82 -9.44 2.12
CA LEU A 160 -3.35 -9.51 1.99
C LEU A 160 -2.72 -10.08 3.26
N ALA A 161 -3.21 -9.69 4.44
CA ALA A 161 -2.74 -10.26 5.70
C ALA A 161 -2.93 -11.79 5.73
N VAL A 162 -4.07 -12.30 5.27
CA VAL A 162 -4.30 -13.77 5.17
C VAL A 162 -3.24 -14.40 4.28
N LYS A 163 -3.01 -13.82 3.09
CA LYS A 163 -2.02 -14.34 2.13
C LYS A 163 -0.60 -14.34 2.72
N PHE A 164 -0.17 -13.28 3.40
CA PHE A 164 1.15 -13.22 4.02
C PHE A 164 1.31 -14.23 5.15
N VAL A 165 0.34 -14.32 6.07
CA VAL A 165 0.40 -15.26 7.20
C VAL A 165 0.43 -16.71 6.69
N LYS A 166 -0.38 -17.04 5.68
CA LYS A 166 -0.33 -18.36 5.03
C LYS A 166 1.01 -18.63 4.35
N ALA A 167 1.57 -17.65 3.65
CA ALA A 167 2.88 -17.78 3.01
C ALA A 167 4.04 -17.94 4.02
N MET A 168 3.89 -17.38 5.23
CA MET A 168 4.82 -17.57 6.36
C MET A 168 4.67 -18.94 7.04
N GLY A 169 3.69 -19.77 6.64
CA GLY A 169 3.46 -21.09 7.24
C GLY A 169 2.80 -21.04 8.62
N VAL A 170 2.12 -19.93 8.93
CA VAL A 170 1.46 -19.69 10.22
C VAL A 170 -0.04 -19.96 10.09
N ASN A 171 -0.66 -20.43 11.17
CA ASN A 171 -2.11 -20.66 11.19
C ASN A 171 -2.85 -19.32 11.24
N VAL A 172 -3.84 -19.14 10.36
CA VAL A 172 -4.60 -17.91 10.26
C VAL A 172 -6.08 -18.13 10.50
N THR A 173 -6.65 -17.29 11.36
CA THR A 173 -8.09 -17.27 11.62
C THR A 173 -8.66 -15.91 11.21
N VAL A 174 -9.67 -15.92 10.35
CA VAL A 174 -10.37 -14.69 9.97
C VAL A 174 -11.55 -14.47 10.92
N ILE A 175 -11.63 -13.28 11.48
CA ILE A 175 -12.68 -12.85 12.40
C ILE A 175 -13.51 -11.79 11.69
N SER A 176 -14.81 -12.02 11.55
CA SER A 176 -15.71 -11.09 10.85
C SER A 176 -17.06 -10.98 11.55
N THR A 177 -17.76 -9.87 11.34
CA THR A 177 -19.16 -9.74 11.75
C THR A 177 -20.12 -10.45 10.79
N SER A 178 -19.68 -10.72 9.56
CA SER A 178 -20.54 -11.22 8.47
C SER A 178 -20.13 -12.62 8.05
N ILE A 179 -21.03 -13.60 8.25
CA ILE A 179 -20.80 -14.99 7.85
C ILE A 179 -20.59 -15.17 6.33
N SER A 180 -21.08 -14.23 5.52
CA SER A 180 -20.91 -14.22 4.06
C SER A 180 -19.44 -14.24 3.63
N LYS A 181 -18.53 -13.72 4.46
CA LYS A 181 -17.08 -13.72 4.21
C LYS A 181 -16.39 -15.06 4.45
N LYS A 182 -17.08 -16.03 5.05
CA LYS A 182 -16.50 -17.36 5.37
C LYS A 182 -16.03 -18.10 4.12
N LYS A 183 -16.84 -18.07 3.04
CA LYS A 183 -16.51 -18.77 1.79
C LYS A 183 -15.23 -18.20 1.17
N GLU A 184 -15.14 -16.87 1.09
CA GLU A 184 -13.96 -16.15 0.59
C GLU A 184 -12.72 -16.46 1.45
N ALA A 185 -12.84 -16.34 2.77
CA ALA A 185 -11.75 -16.59 3.71
C ALA A 185 -11.16 -18.00 3.59
N ILE A 186 -12.01 -19.03 3.65
CA ILE A 186 -11.54 -20.43 3.68
C ILE A 186 -11.18 -20.93 2.29
N GLN A 187 -12.05 -20.73 1.28
CA GLN A 187 -11.90 -21.40 -0.02
C GLN A 187 -11.02 -20.61 -0.99
N GLN A 188 -11.02 -19.28 -0.92
CA GLN A 188 -10.28 -18.45 -1.89
C GLN A 188 -8.94 -17.96 -1.32
N LEU A 189 -8.91 -17.62 -0.04
CA LEU A 189 -7.70 -17.09 0.60
C LEU A 189 -6.94 -18.13 1.42
N GLY A 190 -7.56 -19.29 1.68
CA GLY A 190 -6.91 -20.42 2.36
C GLY A 190 -6.74 -20.23 3.87
N ALA A 191 -7.61 -19.45 4.51
CA ALA A 191 -7.61 -19.34 5.97
C ALA A 191 -7.93 -20.68 6.63
N ASP A 192 -7.28 -20.97 7.75
CA ASP A 192 -7.43 -22.24 8.46
C ASP A 192 -8.72 -22.28 9.28
N SER A 193 -9.20 -21.11 9.71
CA SER A 193 -10.42 -20.99 10.52
C SER A 193 -11.13 -19.66 10.27
N PHE A 194 -12.43 -19.64 10.60
CA PHE A 194 -13.28 -18.45 10.48
C PHE A 194 -14.20 -18.33 11.70
N LEU A 195 -14.20 -17.15 12.32
CA LEU A 195 -15.01 -16.85 13.50
C LEU A 195 -15.94 -15.67 13.22
N VAL A 196 -17.18 -15.80 13.71
CA VAL A 196 -18.16 -14.71 13.69
C VAL A 196 -18.08 -13.98 15.02
N SER A 197 -17.65 -12.72 15.02
CA SER A 197 -17.41 -11.97 16.26
C SER A 197 -18.67 -11.68 17.10
N ARG A 198 -19.86 -11.85 16.51
CA ARG A 198 -21.15 -11.70 17.21
C ARG A 198 -21.56 -12.94 18.00
N ASP A 199 -20.87 -14.05 17.79
CA ASP A 199 -21.10 -15.30 18.48
C ASP A 199 -20.21 -15.36 19.72
N LYS A 200 -20.81 -15.18 20.90
CA LYS A 200 -20.08 -15.05 22.17
C LYS A 200 -19.40 -16.35 22.57
N ASP A 201 -20.05 -17.49 22.32
CA ASP A 201 -19.55 -18.81 22.73
C ASP A 201 -18.27 -19.18 21.97
N HIS A 202 -18.13 -18.70 20.73
CA HIS A 202 -16.97 -18.94 19.88
C HIS A 202 -15.79 -17.99 20.15
N MET A 203 -15.99 -16.87 20.87
CA MET A 203 -14.94 -15.88 21.14
C MET A 203 -14.15 -16.16 22.43
N GLU A 204 -14.71 -16.89 23.40
CA GLU A 204 -14.04 -17.19 24.68
C GLU A 204 -12.91 -18.24 24.55
N VAL A 205 -12.90 -19.02 23.47
CA VAL A 205 -12.00 -20.18 23.30
C VAL A 205 -10.64 -19.80 22.70
N VAL A 206 -10.38 -18.50 22.48
CA VAL A 206 -9.42 -18.08 21.46
C VAL A 206 -8.43 -17.02 21.97
N TRP A 207 -7.15 -17.39 22.14
CA TRP A 207 -6.05 -16.48 22.46
C TRP A 207 -5.27 -16.11 21.18
N PHE A 208 -5.57 -14.96 20.57
CA PHE A 208 -4.86 -14.44 19.40
C PHE A 208 -4.10 -13.14 19.70
N PHE A 209 -2.99 -12.92 18.98
CA PHE A 209 -2.46 -11.57 18.77
C PHE A 209 -3.35 -10.84 17.78
N PHE A 210 -3.90 -9.70 18.20
CA PHE A 210 -4.76 -8.85 17.40
C PHE A 210 -3.97 -7.73 16.73
N PHE A 211 -4.12 -7.57 15.42
CA PHE A 211 -3.74 -6.34 14.71
C PHE A 211 -5.00 -5.62 14.25
N PHE A 212 -5.26 -4.47 14.87
CA PHE A 212 -6.32 -3.56 14.47
C PHE A 212 -5.71 -2.52 13.52
N PHE A 213 -6.14 -2.53 12.26
CA PHE A 213 -5.92 -1.40 11.36
C PHE A 213 -7.21 -0.59 11.33
N GLY A 214 -7.29 0.39 12.23
CA GLY A 214 -8.33 1.41 12.30
C GLY A 214 -7.73 2.77 12.03
#